data_AF-A0A1W9M490-F1
#
_entry.id   AF-A0A1W9M490-F1
#
_cell.length_a   1.000
_cell.length_b   1.000
_cell.length_c   1.000
_cell.angle_alpha   90.00
_cell.angle_beta   90.00
_cell.angle_gamma   90.00
#
_symmetry.space_group_name_H-M   'P 1'
#
loop_
_entity.id
_entity.type
_entity.pdbx_description
1 polymer ?
#
loop_
_entity_poly.entity_id
_entity_poly.type
_entity_poly.pdbx_seq_one_letter_code
_entity_poly.pdbx_strand_id
1 'polypeptide(L)'
;MNMRLFLSTFVLIFLAELGDKTQLAAMARSATGDRATVFFAASSALVASTLIAVLFGSALTRLVSEHVLKIASGLLFLVFGLLILYTALFRSETPAAAVEVRPGMLARIALEAAVGFEEAAWQDYSRLAEQGDQPPALRALWERLASEERTHIEQLRHLLREHGAVNDFVREAASLPSRAELHHDVAASTGAKAPPQLVHAIEHEEATARFYEELARVTHVASLQGLFSALAVAERRHAEELAGFQG
;
A
#
# COMPACT_ATOMS: atom_id res chain seq x y z
N MET A 1 -25.66 -24.98 23.78
CA MET A 1 -24.32 -24.66 23.24
C MET A 1 -23.32 -24.68 24.38
N ASN A 2 -22.24 -25.45 24.29
CA ASN A 2 -21.24 -25.50 25.36
C ASN A 2 -20.43 -24.20 25.35
N MET A 3 -20.80 -23.25 26.22
CA MET A 3 -20.25 -21.88 26.22
C MET A 3 -18.73 -21.86 26.38
N ARG A 4 -18.17 -22.79 27.16
CA ARG A 4 -16.72 -22.90 27.34
C ARG A 4 -16.03 -23.28 26.03
N LEU A 5 -16.58 -24.25 25.33
CA LEU A 5 -16.01 -24.74 24.06
C LEU A 5 -16.11 -23.67 22.98
N PHE A 6 -17.25 -22.97 22.89
CA PHE A 6 -17.43 -21.82 21.99
C PHE A 6 -16.39 -20.73 22.26
N LEU A 7 -16.26 -20.28 23.50
CA LEU A 7 -15.36 -19.18 23.85
C LEU A 7 -13.89 -19.56 23.64
N SER A 8 -13.48 -20.77 24.01
CA SER A 8 -12.12 -21.26 23.78
C SER A 8 -11.78 -21.36 22.29
N THR A 9 -12.67 -21.93 21.48
CA THR A 9 -12.46 -22.02 20.02
C THR A 9 -12.47 -20.63 19.37
N PHE A 10 -13.37 -19.74 19.79
CA PHE A 10 -13.41 -18.36 19.30
C PHE A 10 -12.10 -17.63 19.60
N VAL A 11 -11.64 -17.63 20.85
CA VAL A 11 -10.38 -16.95 21.23
C VAL A 11 -9.19 -17.56 20.50
N LEU A 12 -9.12 -18.88 20.38
CA LEU A 12 -8.03 -19.56 19.66
C LEU A 12 -7.95 -19.13 18.20
N ILE A 13 -9.07 -19.18 17.47
CA ILE A 13 -9.13 -18.79 16.06
C ILE A 13 -8.92 -17.29 15.92
N PHE A 14 -9.53 -16.49 16.78
CA PHE A 14 -9.37 -15.03 16.77
C PHE A 14 -7.91 -14.63 16.94
N LEU A 15 -7.19 -15.18 17.91
CA LEU A 15 -5.76 -14.91 18.11
C LEU A 15 -4.89 -15.44 16.98
N ALA A 16 -5.22 -16.61 16.42
CA ALA A 16 -4.46 -17.20 15.32
C ALA A 16 -4.58 -16.39 14.02
N GLU A 17 -5.75 -15.78 13.79
CA GLU A 17 -6.03 -14.98 12.60
C GLU A 17 -5.71 -13.49 12.80
N LEU A 18 -5.49 -13.03 14.03
CA LEU A 18 -5.30 -11.61 14.35
C LEU A 18 -4.06 -11.04 13.66
N GLY A 19 -4.26 -10.06 12.78
CA GLY A 19 -3.17 -9.42 12.05
C GLY A 19 -2.64 -10.23 10.86
N ASP A 20 -3.38 -11.25 10.41
CA ASP A 20 -3.02 -11.96 9.18
C ASP A 20 -3.16 -11.06 7.93
N LYS A 21 -2.41 -11.41 6.88
CA LYS A 21 -2.38 -10.75 5.58
C LYS A 21 -3.77 -10.64 4.95
N THR A 22 -4.65 -11.61 5.19
CA THR A 22 -6.03 -11.56 4.69
C THR A 22 -6.87 -10.47 5.36
N GLN A 23 -6.65 -10.19 6.65
CA GLN A 23 -7.31 -9.09 7.37
C GLN A 23 -6.82 -7.74 6.85
N LEU A 24 -5.51 -7.60 6.62
CA LEU A 24 -4.93 -6.40 6.02
C LEU A 24 -5.47 -6.15 4.61
N ALA A 25 -5.63 -7.20 3.79
CA ALA A 25 -6.22 -7.11 2.47
C ALA A 25 -7.71 -6.71 2.50
N ALA A 26 -8.48 -7.25 3.45
CA ALA A 26 -9.88 -6.89 3.65
C ALA A 26 -10.02 -5.43 4.11
N MET A 27 -9.18 -4.97 5.04
CA MET A 27 -9.12 -3.59 5.49
C MET A 27 -8.80 -2.63 4.33
N ALA A 28 -7.78 -2.97 3.51
CA ALA A 28 -7.41 -2.20 2.33
C ALA A 28 -8.54 -2.12 1.30
N ARG A 29 -9.30 -3.21 1.10
CA ARG A 29 -10.48 -3.17 0.23
C ARG A 29 -11.66 -2.42 0.83
N SER A 30 -11.85 -2.43 2.14
CA SER A 30 -12.92 -1.68 2.82
C SER A 30 -12.70 -0.16 2.73
N ALA A 31 -11.45 0.27 2.57
CA ALA A 31 -11.10 1.67 2.40
C ALA A 31 -11.48 2.24 1.03
N THR A 32 -11.63 1.39 0.00
CA THR A 32 -11.88 1.80 -1.41
C THR A 32 -13.21 1.29 -1.99
N GLY A 33 -13.83 0.30 -1.35
CA GLY A 33 -15.12 -0.27 -1.77
C GLY A 33 -16.24 -0.01 -0.77
N ASP A 34 -17.45 -0.47 -1.09
CA ASP A 34 -18.55 -0.44 -0.11
C ASP A 34 -18.18 -1.27 1.12
N ARG A 35 -18.08 -0.59 2.27
CA ARG A 35 -17.69 -1.18 3.55
C ARG A 35 -18.57 -2.36 3.94
N ALA A 36 -19.87 -2.27 3.67
CA ALA A 36 -20.80 -3.35 3.95
C ALA A 36 -20.50 -4.56 3.06
N THR A 37 -20.35 -4.36 1.75
CA THR A 37 -19.98 -5.42 0.81
C THR A 37 -18.65 -6.08 1.18
N VAL A 38 -17.61 -5.32 1.52
CA VAL A 38 -16.31 -5.88 1.90
C VAL A 38 -16.39 -6.64 3.22
N PHE A 39 -17.11 -6.11 4.21
CA PHE A 39 -17.34 -6.79 5.47
C PHE A 39 -18.04 -8.14 5.26
N PHE A 40 -19.15 -8.16 4.50
CA PHE A 40 -19.88 -9.40 4.24
C PHE A 40 -19.09 -10.37 3.37
N ALA A 41 -18.33 -9.90 2.39
CA ALA A 41 -17.48 -10.74 1.55
C ALA A 41 -16.34 -11.38 2.36
N ALA A 42 -15.60 -10.58 3.15
CA ALA A 42 -14.50 -11.09 3.99
C ALA A 42 -15.01 -12.02 5.08
N SER A 43 -16.12 -11.66 5.74
CA SER A 43 -16.75 -12.52 6.76
C SER A 43 -17.25 -13.83 6.15
N SER A 44 -17.90 -13.79 4.99
CA SER A 44 -18.37 -15.00 4.31
C SER A 44 -17.21 -15.88 3.85
N ALA A 45 -16.12 -15.28 3.35
CA ALA A 45 -14.93 -16.00 2.96
C ALA A 45 -14.27 -16.70 4.16
N LEU A 46 -14.18 -16.03 5.31
CA LEU A 46 -13.67 -16.61 6.55
C LEU A 46 -14.54 -17.75 7.06
N VAL A 47 -15.87 -17.58 7.05
CA VAL A 47 -16.81 -18.64 7.44
C VAL A 47 -16.70 -19.83 6.50
N ALA A 48 -16.64 -19.60 5.19
CA ALA A 48 -16.52 -20.65 4.19
C ALA A 48 -15.20 -21.41 4.30
N SER A 49 -14.07 -20.70 4.43
CA SER A 49 -12.76 -21.34 4.58
C SER A 49 -12.66 -22.16 5.87
N THR A 50 -13.15 -21.62 6.98
CA THR A 50 -13.19 -22.32 8.28
C THR A 50 -14.10 -23.53 8.20
N LEU A 51 -15.27 -23.43 7.57
CA LEU A 51 -16.18 -24.56 7.40
C LEU A 51 -15.54 -25.67 6.58
N ILE A 52 -14.89 -25.34 5.46
CA ILE A 52 -14.15 -26.31 4.64
C ILE A 52 -13.04 -26.97 5.46
N ALA A 53 -12.25 -26.19 6.20
CA ALA A 53 -11.17 -26.70 7.04
C ALA A 53 -11.67 -27.64 8.13
N VAL A 54 -12.77 -27.30 8.82
CA VAL A 54 -13.38 -28.14 9.86
C VAL A 54 -13.98 -29.41 9.27
N LEU A 55 -14.70 -29.32 8.14
CA LEU A 55 -15.26 -30.49 7.47
C LEU A 55 -14.15 -31.44 7.03
N PHE A 56 -13.12 -30.92 6.36
CA PHE A 56 -11.98 -31.72 5.92
C PHE A 56 -11.22 -32.32 7.10
N GLY A 57 -10.89 -31.52 8.12
CA GLY A 57 -10.22 -32.00 9.33
C GLY A 57 -11.03 -33.06 10.06
N SER A 58 -12.34 -32.88 10.18
CA SER A 58 -13.23 -33.86 10.81
C SER A 58 -13.30 -35.17 10.00
N ALA A 59 -13.32 -35.11 8.67
CA ALA A 59 -13.26 -36.29 7.81
C ALA A 59 -11.89 -36.98 7.92
N LEU A 60 -10.81 -36.21 7.95
CA LEU A 60 -9.45 -36.71 8.05
C LEU A 60 -9.21 -37.44 9.38
N THR A 61 -9.71 -36.91 10.50
CA THR A 61 -9.60 -37.56 11.83
C THR A 61 -10.36 -38.89 11.92
N ARG A 62 -11.31 -39.16 11.01
CA ARG A 62 -11.98 -40.48 10.91
C ARG A 62 -11.16 -41.50 10.13
N LEU A 63 -10.29 -41.03 9.24
CA LEU A 63 -9.45 -41.87 8.37
C LEU A 63 -8.05 -42.11 8.97
N VAL A 64 -7.53 -41.14 9.72
CA VAL A 64 -6.17 -41.13 10.26
C VAL A 64 -6.23 -40.89 11.76
N SER A 65 -5.50 -41.71 12.54
CA SER A 65 -5.45 -41.57 13.99
C SER A 65 -4.88 -40.22 14.44
N GLU A 66 -5.42 -39.67 15.53
CA GLU A 66 -4.98 -38.38 16.08
C GLU A 66 -3.49 -38.38 16.44
N HIS A 67 -2.94 -39.52 16.86
CA HIS A 67 -1.52 -39.66 17.17
C HIS A 67 -0.66 -39.44 15.92
N VAL A 68 -1.03 -40.06 14.79
CA VAL A 68 -0.32 -39.90 13.51
C VAL A 68 -0.42 -38.46 13.02
N LEU A 69 -1.60 -37.82 13.15
CA LEU A 69 -1.77 -36.41 12.77
C LEU A 69 -0.87 -35.49 13.61
N LYS A 70 -0.79 -35.68 14.92
CA LYS A 70 0.07 -34.87 15.81
C LYS A 70 1.55 -35.01 15.47
N ILE A 71 2.03 -36.24 15.27
CA ILE A 71 3.43 -36.49 14.87
C ILE A 71 3.71 -35.88 13.50
N ALA A 72 2.81 -36.09 12.53
CA ALA A 72 2.97 -35.57 11.17
C ALA A 72 3.01 -34.04 11.16
N SER A 73 2.10 -33.36 11.85
CA SER A 73 2.10 -31.90 11.99
C SER A 73 3.36 -31.40 12.69
N GLY A 74 3.78 -32.03 13.79
CA GLY A 74 5.00 -31.65 14.51
C GLY A 74 6.26 -31.79 13.64
N LEU A 75 6.37 -32.89 12.89
CA LEU A 75 7.47 -33.12 11.95
C LEU A 75 7.45 -32.09 10.82
N LEU A 76 6.27 -31.77 10.28
CA LEU A 76 6.11 -30.77 9.23
C LEU A 76 6.54 -29.37 9.71
N PHE A 77 6.10 -28.95 10.91
CA PHE A 77 6.54 -27.70 11.53
C PHE A 77 8.04 -27.68 11.78
N LEU A 78 8.63 -28.79 12.23
CA LEU A 78 10.07 -28.90 12.47
C LEU A 78 10.86 -28.81 11.16
N VAL A 79 10.39 -29.46 10.09
CA VAL A 79 10.99 -29.36 8.75
C VAL A 79 10.92 -27.92 8.25
N PHE A 80 9.75 -27.27 8.29
CA PHE A 80 9.64 -25.87 7.86
C PHE A 80 10.50 -24.93 8.72
N GLY A 81 10.49 -25.10 10.04
CA GLY A 81 11.32 -24.32 10.95
C GLY A 81 12.81 -24.48 10.65
N LEU A 82 13.29 -25.70 10.40
CA LEU A 82 14.67 -25.97 10.03
C LEU A 82 15.01 -25.45 8.64
N LEU A 83 14.11 -25.54 7.66
CA LEU A 83 14.33 -24.98 6.32
C LEU A 83 14.46 -23.45 6.37
N ILE A 84 13.60 -22.79 7.15
CA ILE A 84 13.66 -21.34 7.37
C ILE A 84 14.97 -20.99 8.08
N LEU A 85 15.32 -21.71 9.15
CA LEU A 85 16.53 -21.47 9.92
C LEU A 85 17.80 -21.73 9.10
N TYR A 86 17.84 -22.80 8.31
CA TYR A 86 18.95 -23.12 7.42
C TYR A 86 19.14 -22.05 6.34
N THR A 87 18.04 -21.59 5.75
CA THR A 87 18.06 -20.49 4.78
C THR A 87 18.58 -19.20 5.40
N ALA A 88 18.23 -18.93 6.66
CA ALA A 88 18.69 -17.76 7.40
C ALA A 88 20.17 -17.83 7.81
N LEU A 89 20.69 -19.02 8.14
CA LEU A 89 22.03 -19.19 8.71
C LEU A 89 23.15 -19.47 7.69
N PHE A 90 22.87 -20.23 6.62
CA PHE A 90 23.92 -20.79 5.75
C PHE A 90 23.98 -20.16 4.35
N ARG A 91 23.11 -19.19 4.07
CA ARG A 91 23.09 -18.50 2.79
C ARG A 91 23.87 -17.19 2.90
N SER A 92 25.20 -17.24 2.71
CA SER A 92 26.03 -16.08 2.42
C SER A 92 25.98 -15.80 0.91
N GLU A 93 25.27 -14.74 0.51
CA GLU A 93 25.21 -14.11 -0.83
C GLU A 93 25.99 -14.83 -1.95
N THR A 94 25.38 -15.86 -2.57
CA THR A 94 25.47 -16.05 -4.02
C THR A 94 24.04 -15.92 -4.54
N PRO A 95 23.77 -15.04 -5.52
CA PRO A 95 22.44 -14.55 -5.83
C PRO A 95 21.53 -15.71 -6.23
N ALA A 96 20.71 -16.10 -5.27
CA ALA A 96 19.74 -17.14 -5.42
C ALA A 96 18.39 -16.51 -5.75
N ALA A 97 17.92 -16.79 -6.96
CA ALA A 97 16.50 -16.85 -7.20
C ALA A 97 15.84 -17.75 -6.12
N ALA A 98 14.87 -17.17 -5.40
CA ALA A 98 13.85 -17.78 -4.52
C ALA A 98 14.38 -18.52 -3.26
N VAL A 99 14.21 -18.05 -2.02
CA VAL A 99 13.13 -17.25 -1.44
C VAL A 99 13.74 -16.09 -0.63
N GLU A 100 13.56 -14.90 -1.17
CA GLU A 100 14.00 -13.60 -0.67
C GLU A 100 12.91 -13.08 0.28
N VAL A 101 13.19 -12.84 1.57
CA VAL A 101 12.41 -11.86 2.34
C VAL A 101 12.80 -10.51 1.77
N ARG A 102 12.15 -10.08 0.69
CA ARG A 102 12.53 -8.89 -0.10
C ARG A 102 12.73 -7.66 0.79
N PRO A 103 13.98 -7.22 1.05
CA PRO A 103 14.29 -5.89 1.57
C PRO A 103 14.22 -4.92 0.38
N GLY A 104 13.03 -4.91 -0.22
CA GLY A 104 12.57 -4.28 -1.45
C GLY A 104 11.09 -3.90 -1.33
N MET A 105 10.31 -4.60 -0.50
CA MET A 105 8.85 -4.48 -0.53
C MET A 105 8.33 -3.16 0.02
N LEU A 106 8.83 -2.64 1.15
CA LEU A 106 8.32 -1.40 1.73
C LEU A 106 8.69 -0.16 0.90
N ALA A 107 9.94 -0.03 0.46
CA ALA A 107 10.31 1.01 -0.48
C ALA A 107 9.55 0.89 -1.79
N ARG A 108 9.42 -0.33 -2.32
CA ARG A 108 8.70 -0.53 -3.57
C ARG A 108 7.22 -0.22 -3.36
N ILE A 109 6.63 -0.52 -2.21
CA ILE A 109 5.28 -0.08 -1.83
C ILE A 109 5.20 1.45 -1.72
N ALA A 110 6.20 2.12 -1.14
CA ALA A 110 6.25 3.57 -1.00
C ALA A 110 6.44 4.29 -2.36
N LEU A 111 7.30 3.75 -3.23
CA LEU A 111 7.51 4.21 -4.61
C LEU A 111 6.32 3.88 -5.50
N GLU A 112 5.72 2.68 -5.39
CA GLU A 112 4.46 2.32 -6.06
C GLU A 112 3.31 3.19 -5.53
N ALA A 113 3.36 3.64 -4.27
CA ALA A 113 2.42 4.62 -3.73
C ALA A 113 2.64 6.01 -4.32
N ALA A 114 3.89 6.50 -4.34
CA ALA A 114 4.29 7.75 -5.01
C ALA A 114 3.82 7.78 -6.47
N VAL A 115 4.14 6.74 -7.25
CA VAL A 115 3.66 6.61 -8.64
C VAL A 115 2.13 6.65 -8.71
N GLY A 116 1.44 6.03 -7.76
CA GLY A 116 -0.02 6.06 -7.71
C GLY A 116 -0.61 7.43 -7.38
N PHE A 117 0.07 8.26 -6.58
CA PHE A 117 -0.32 9.65 -6.32
C PHE A 117 -0.21 10.47 -7.60
N GLU A 118 0.95 10.44 -8.27
CA GLU A 118 1.15 11.22 -9.50
C GLU A 118 0.23 10.75 -10.64
N GLU A 119 -0.04 9.44 -10.73
CA GLU A 119 -0.99 8.91 -11.71
C GLU A 119 -2.41 9.42 -11.49
N ALA A 120 -2.82 9.61 -10.22
CA ALA A 120 -4.12 10.16 -9.89
C ALA A 120 -4.19 11.66 -10.25
N ALA A 121 -3.19 12.44 -9.84
CA ALA A 121 -3.08 13.85 -10.18
C ALA A 121 -3.06 14.08 -11.70
N TRP A 122 -2.23 13.34 -12.43
CA TRP A 122 -2.18 13.38 -13.90
C TRP A 122 -3.55 13.10 -14.53
N GLN A 123 -4.28 12.09 -14.06
CA GLN A 123 -5.61 11.75 -14.58
C GLN A 123 -6.65 12.81 -14.26
N ASP A 124 -6.61 13.40 -13.06
CA ASP A 124 -7.52 14.48 -12.66
C ASP A 124 -7.26 15.73 -13.50
N TYR A 125 -6.01 16.16 -13.63
CA TYR A 125 -5.64 17.33 -14.44
C TYR A 125 -5.91 17.14 -15.93
N SER A 126 -5.62 15.96 -16.48
CA SER A 126 -5.96 15.65 -17.88
C SER A 126 -7.47 15.73 -18.12
N ARG A 127 -8.28 15.21 -17.20
CA ARG A 127 -9.75 15.30 -17.29
C ARG A 127 -10.25 16.73 -17.14
N LEU A 128 -9.67 17.52 -16.25
CA LEU A 128 -10.04 18.92 -16.05
C LEU A 128 -9.68 19.77 -17.28
N ALA A 129 -8.53 19.52 -17.90
CA ALA A 129 -8.11 20.18 -19.15
C ALA A 129 -9.06 19.91 -20.33
N GLU A 130 -9.67 18.73 -20.38
CA GLU A 130 -10.63 18.34 -21.44
C GLU A 130 -12.02 18.95 -21.25
N GLN A 131 -12.32 19.55 -20.09
CA GLN A 131 -13.62 20.18 -19.84
C GLN A 131 -13.81 21.42 -20.73
N GLY A 132 -14.90 21.44 -21.49
CA GLY A 132 -15.18 22.49 -22.48
C GLY A 132 -15.64 23.83 -21.90
N ASP A 133 -15.92 23.93 -20.61
CA ASP A 133 -16.53 25.11 -19.94
C ASP A 133 -15.58 25.77 -18.93
N GLN A 134 -14.30 25.95 -19.32
CA GLN A 134 -13.28 26.57 -18.47
C GLN A 134 -12.55 27.70 -19.21
N PRO A 135 -12.05 28.73 -18.49
CA PRO A 135 -11.20 29.77 -19.07
C PRO A 135 -9.98 29.16 -19.78
N PRO A 136 -9.56 29.67 -20.95
CA PRO A 136 -8.40 29.15 -21.68
C PRO A 136 -7.11 29.11 -20.84
N ALA A 137 -6.94 30.08 -19.93
CA ALA A 137 -5.81 30.14 -19.00
C ALA A 137 -5.84 29.00 -17.97
N LEU A 138 -7.02 28.67 -17.45
CA LEU A 138 -7.20 27.57 -16.49
C LEU A 138 -6.96 26.22 -17.16
N ARG A 139 -7.49 26.05 -18.38
CA ARG A 139 -7.20 24.88 -19.21
C ARG A 139 -5.71 24.72 -19.47
N ALA A 140 -5.01 25.78 -19.87
CA ALA A 140 -3.57 25.73 -20.12
C ALA A 140 -2.77 25.40 -18.85
N LEU A 141 -3.24 25.85 -17.68
CA LEU A 141 -2.66 25.48 -16.38
C LEU A 141 -2.81 23.97 -16.15
N TRP A 142 -4.00 23.40 -16.32
CA TRP A 142 -4.23 21.96 -16.16
C TRP A 142 -3.42 21.12 -17.15
N GLU A 143 -3.35 21.52 -18.43
CA GLU A 143 -2.55 20.82 -19.44
C GLU A 143 -1.06 20.81 -19.07
N ARG A 144 -0.56 21.93 -18.54
CA ARG A 144 0.83 22.03 -18.08
C ARG A 144 1.07 21.18 -16.83
N LEU A 145 0.26 21.29 -15.79
CA LEU A 145 0.40 20.48 -14.58
C LEU A 145 0.34 18.99 -14.89
N ALA A 146 -0.61 18.55 -15.74
CA ALA A 146 -0.66 17.16 -16.21
C ALA A 146 0.64 16.73 -16.91
N SER A 147 1.29 17.62 -17.68
CA SER A 147 2.56 17.30 -18.33
C SER A 147 3.73 17.20 -17.33
N GLU A 148 3.71 18.00 -16.26
CA GLU A 148 4.69 17.98 -15.18
C GLU A 148 4.52 16.68 -14.36
N GLU A 149 3.29 16.32 -13.96
CA GLU A 149 2.99 15.05 -13.26
C GLU A 149 3.45 13.82 -14.03
N ARG A 150 3.25 13.83 -15.35
CA ARG A 150 3.71 12.74 -16.21
C ARG A 150 5.23 12.55 -16.13
N THR A 151 5.98 13.63 -15.98
CA THR A 151 7.44 13.60 -15.84
C THR A 151 7.84 13.00 -14.48
N HIS A 152 7.12 13.33 -13.40
CA HIS A 152 7.33 12.75 -12.07
C HIS A 152 7.09 11.22 -12.08
N ILE A 153 6.00 10.77 -12.70
CA ILE A 153 5.70 9.35 -12.92
C ILE A 153 6.86 8.64 -13.63
N GLU A 154 7.41 9.24 -14.69
CA GLU A 154 8.50 8.65 -15.46
C GLU A 154 9.79 8.54 -14.65
N GLN A 155 10.13 9.54 -13.84
CA GLN A 155 11.28 9.53 -12.93
C GLN A 155 11.15 8.45 -11.85
N LEU A 156 9.99 8.36 -11.19
CA LEU A 156 9.72 7.36 -10.16
C LEU A 156 9.71 5.94 -10.73
N ARG A 157 9.11 5.74 -11.91
CA ARG A 157 9.14 4.44 -12.60
C ARG A 157 10.55 4.08 -13.09
N HIS A 158 11.38 5.06 -13.44
CA HIS A 158 12.79 4.81 -13.76
C HIS A 158 13.54 4.25 -12.55
N LEU A 159 13.36 4.86 -11.37
CA LEU A 159 13.93 4.34 -10.13
C LEU A 159 13.42 2.95 -9.76
N LEU A 160 12.13 2.66 -9.97
CA LEU A 160 11.59 1.32 -9.76
C LEU A 160 12.23 0.26 -10.66
N ARG A 161 12.73 0.65 -11.85
CA ARG A 161 13.46 -0.24 -12.75
C ARG A 161 14.93 -0.39 -12.37
N GLU A 162 15.54 0.61 -11.74
CA GLU A 162 16.92 0.56 -11.23
C GLU A 162 16.97 -0.10 -9.85
N HIS A 163 17.17 -1.42 -9.84
CA HIS A 163 17.05 -2.30 -8.66
C HIS A 163 18.01 -1.96 -7.50
N GLY A 164 19.05 -1.15 -7.71
CA GLY A 164 20.04 -0.79 -6.69
C GLY A 164 19.53 0.22 -5.65
N ALA A 165 18.89 1.31 -6.09
CA ALA A 165 18.47 2.39 -5.19
C ALA A 165 17.29 1.98 -4.27
N VAL A 166 16.40 1.11 -4.77
CA VAL A 166 15.24 0.62 -4.02
C VAL A 166 15.67 -0.28 -2.86
N ASN A 167 16.70 -1.11 -3.04
CA ASN A 167 17.14 -2.04 -1.99
C ASN A 167 17.81 -1.33 -0.80
N ASP A 168 18.52 -0.23 -1.04
CA ASP A 168 19.17 0.56 0.01
C ASP A 168 18.14 1.37 0.83
N PHE A 169 17.11 1.92 0.18
CA PHE A 169 16.03 2.67 0.85
C PHE A 169 15.18 1.82 1.82
N VAL A 170 14.97 0.53 1.53
CA VAL A 170 14.08 -0.36 2.31
C VAL A 170 14.65 -0.68 3.67
N ARG A 171 15.98 -0.79 3.78
CA ARG A 171 16.65 -1.15 5.02
C ARG A 171 16.37 -0.13 6.13
N GLU A 172 16.04 1.11 5.78
CA GLU A 172 15.91 2.23 6.71
C GLU A 172 14.47 2.79 6.79
N ALA A 173 13.67 2.68 5.72
CA ALA A 173 12.25 3.10 5.70
C ALA A 173 11.30 2.25 6.58
N ALA A 174 11.83 1.24 7.28
CA ALA A 174 11.07 0.36 8.19
C ALA A 174 10.43 1.06 9.41
N SER A 175 10.62 2.38 9.55
CA SER A 175 10.10 3.20 10.65
C SER A 175 9.05 4.25 10.24
N LEU A 176 8.66 4.27 8.96
CA LEU A 176 7.73 5.26 8.43
C LEU A 176 6.25 4.92 8.66
N PRO A 177 5.38 5.94 8.77
CA PRO A 177 3.95 5.73 8.86
C PRO A 177 3.39 5.12 7.58
N SER A 178 2.34 4.31 7.72
CA SER A 178 1.72 3.60 6.60
C SER A 178 0.89 4.54 5.70
N ARG A 179 0.72 4.14 4.42
CA ARG A 179 -0.03 4.81 3.31
C ARG A 179 -1.43 5.38 3.66
N ALA A 180 -1.96 5.08 4.84
CA ALA A 180 -3.23 5.60 5.36
C ALA A 180 -3.16 7.06 5.87
N GLU A 181 -1.98 7.62 6.14
CA GLU A 181 -1.86 8.99 6.69
C GLU A 181 -1.83 10.10 5.63
N LEU A 182 -1.80 9.77 4.34
CA LEU A 182 -1.41 10.69 3.26
C LEU A 182 -2.44 10.93 2.16
N HIS A 183 -3.56 10.21 2.15
CA HIS A 183 -4.65 10.50 1.22
C HIS A 183 -5.75 11.30 1.93
N HIS A 184 -5.68 12.63 1.82
CA HIS A 184 -6.87 13.47 1.88
C HIS A 184 -7.44 13.50 0.45
N ASP A 185 -8.66 13.02 0.29
CA ASP A 185 -9.25 12.70 -1.00
C ASP A 185 -9.66 13.97 -1.72
N VAL A 186 -9.01 14.25 -2.86
CA VAL A 186 -9.01 15.50 -3.64
C VAL A 186 -10.17 15.68 -4.67
N ALA A 187 -11.28 14.96 -4.52
CA ALA A 187 -12.54 15.30 -5.24
C ALA A 187 -13.77 15.71 -4.39
N ALA A 188 -13.80 15.40 -3.09
CA ALA A 188 -14.87 15.66 -2.11
C ALA A 188 -14.96 17.03 -1.36
N SER A 189 -14.02 18.00 -1.41
CA SER A 189 -14.12 19.20 -0.55
C SER A 189 -15.08 20.26 -1.13
N THR A 190 -16.27 20.31 -0.54
CA THR A 190 -17.27 21.35 -0.77
C THR A 190 -17.17 22.39 0.34
N GLY A 191 -16.63 23.58 0.04
CA GLY A 191 -16.49 24.63 1.06
C GLY A 191 -15.87 25.96 0.61
N ALA A 192 -16.65 26.78 -0.11
CA ALA A 192 -16.60 28.24 -0.24
C ALA A 192 -15.26 29.02 -0.07
N LYS A 193 -14.41 28.98 -1.11
CA LYS A 193 -13.79 30.12 -1.83
C LYS A 193 -12.72 29.54 -2.79
N ALA A 194 -12.73 29.98 -4.05
CA ALA A 194 -12.19 29.32 -5.25
C ALA A 194 -13.07 28.13 -5.74
N PRO A 195 -13.11 27.83 -7.06
CA PRO A 195 -13.83 26.67 -7.60
C PRO A 195 -13.46 25.41 -6.81
N PRO A 196 -14.43 24.57 -6.41
CA PRO A 196 -14.16 23.43 -5.52
C PRO A 196 -13.08 22.48 -6.05
N GLN A 197 -12.85 22.44 -7.37
CA GLN A 197 -11.77 21.67 -8.00
C GLN A 197 -10.36 22.24 -7.70
N LEU A 198 -10.22 23.57 -7.62
CA LEU A 198 -8.94 24.24 -7.35
C LEU A 198 -8.53 24.10 -5.90
N VAL A 199 -9.46 24.36 -4.96
CA VAL A 199 -9.24 24.13 -3.52
C VAL A 199 -8.71 22.73 -3.31
N HIS A 200 -9.29 21.80 -4.05
CA HIS A 200 -8.94 20.45 -3.86
C HIS A 200 -7.60 20.09 -4.45
N ALA A 201 -7.35 20.45 -5.71
CA ALA A 201 -6.04 20.26 -6.31
C ALA A 201 -4.92 20.79 -5.37
N ILE A 202 -5.11 21.98 -4.78
CA ILE A 202 -4.17 22.54 -3.78
C ILE A 202 -3.96 21.61 -2.59
N GLU A 203 -5.03 21.07 -1.99
CA GLU A 203 -4.94 20.14 -0.86
C GLU A 203 -4.19 18.84 -1.24
N HIS A 204 -4.33 18.36 -2.48
CA HIS A 204 -3.56 17.20 -2.97
C HIS A 204 -2.09 17.53 -3.07
N GLU A 205 -1.78 18.61 -3.77
CA GLU A 205 -0.42 19.06 -4.02
C GLU A 205 0.33 19.31 -2.71
N GLU A 206 -0.31 19.96 -1.73
CA GLU A 206 0.28 20.14 -0.41
C GLU A 206 0.51 18.84 0.35
N ALA A 207 -0.41 17.87 0.24
CA ALA A 207 -0.27 16.57 0.89
C ALA A 207 0.85 15.74 0.25
N THR A 208 0.93 15.72 -1.08
CA THR A 208 1.98 15.04 -1.84
C THR A 208 3.34 15.71 -1.60
N ALA A 209 3.41 17.03 -1.51
CA ALA A 209 4.63 17.74 -1.13
C ALA A 209 5.16 17.27 0.25
N ARG A 210 4.27 17.23 1.26
CA ARG A 210 4.63 16.75 2.61
C ARG A 210 5.05 15.28 2.60
N PHE A 211 4.43 14.47 1.75
CA PHE A 211 4.85 13.07 1.56
C PHE A 211 6.32 12.98 1.17
N TYR A 212 6.68 13.73 0.14
CA TYR A 212 8.02 13.70 -0.42
C TYR A 212 9.05 14.30 0.52
N GLU A 213 8.68 15.33 1.30
CA GLU A 213 9.54 15.84 2.38
C GLU A 213 9.85 14.75 3.42
N GLU A 214 8.85 14.00 3.85
CA GLU A 214 9.06 12.91 4.79
C GLU A 214 9.89 11.77 4.17
N LEU A 215 9.63 11.41 2.90
CA LEU A 215 10.45 10.43 2.18
C LEU A 215 11.90 10.89 1.99
N ALA A 216 12.14 12.18 1.75
CA ALA A 216 13.47 12.77 1.66
C ALA A 216 14.19 12.79 3.02
N ARG A 217 13.45 12.98 4.12
CA ARG A 217 14.01 13.02 5.48
C ARG A 217 14.47 11.66 5.97
N VAL A 218 13.74 10.61 5.60
CA VAL A 218 13.96 9.23 6.09
C VAL A 218 14.80 8.37 5.15
N THR A 219 15.04 8.83 3.93
CA THR A 219 15.97 8.16 3.02
C THR A 219 17.39 8.64 3.29
N HIS A 220 18.33 7.71 3.43
CA HIS A 220 19.76 8.03 3.52
C HIS A 220 20.50 7.83 2.20
N VAL A 221 19.78 7.43 1.14
CA VAL A 221 20.32 7.31 -0.22
C VAL A 221 20.33 8.69 -0.85
N ALA A 222 21.51 9.28 -1.05
CA ALA A 222 21.66 10.66 -1.54
C ALA A 222 20.93 10.94 -2.86
N SER A 223 20.87 9.98 -3.78
CA SER A 223 20.15 10.13 -5.05
C SER A 223 18.63 10.17 -4.87
N LEU A 224 18.08 9.33 -3.98
CA LEU A 224 16.65 9.33 -3.64
C LEU A 224 16.27 10.55 -2.81
N GLN A 225 17.14 10.95 -1.88
CA GLN A 225 16.96 12.17 -1.11
C GLN A 225 16.88 13.39 -2.01
N GLY A 226 17.79 13.49 -2.99
CA GLY A 226 17.77 14.56 -3.98
C GLY A 226 16.51 14.54 -4.83
N LEU A 227 16.06 13.37 -5.29
CA LEU A 227 14.83 13.26 -6.06
C LEU A 227 13.60 13.65 -5.23
N PHE A 228 13.39 13.05 -4.05
CA PHE A 228 12.21 13.36 -3.23
C PHE A 228 12.20 14.81 -2.79
N SER A 229 13.35 15.41 -2.48
CA SER A 229 13.42 16.85 -2.20
C SER A 229 13.03 17.69 -3.42
N ALA A 230 13.44 17.29 -4.62
CA ALA A 230 13.06 17.98 -5.85
C ALA A 230 11.56 17.86 -6.15
N LEU A 231 10.98 16.67 -5.98
CA LEU A 231 9.55 16.43 -6.13
C LEU A 231 8.73 17.22 -5.10
N ALA A 232 9.14 17.21 -3.83
CA ALA A 232 8.50 18.01 -2.78
C ALA A 232 8.43 19.51 -3.12
N VAL A 233 9.50 20.05 -3.70
CA VAL A 233 9.55 21.45 -4.14
C VAL A 233 8.65 21.68 -5.35
N ALA A 234 8.58 20.71 -6.28
CA ALA A 234 7.70 20.79 -7.44
C ALA A 234 6.22 20.81 -7.03
N GLU A 235 5.78 19.86 -6.18
CA GLU A 235 4.38 19.80 -5.73
C GLU A 235 3.98 21.05 -4.93
N ARG A 236 4.89 21.58 -4.11
CA ARG A 236 4.62 22.84 -3.40
C ARG A 236 4.48 24.02 -4.36
N ARG A 237 5.26 24.05 -5.45
CA ARG A 237 5.09 25.05 -6.51
C ARG A 237 3.74 24.87 -7.21
N HIS A 238 3.30 23.64 -7.49
CA HIS A 238 1.97 23.39 -8.06
C HIS A 238 0.86 23.95 -7.17
N ALA A 239 0.91 23.66 -5.86
CA ALA A 239 -0.02 24.22 -4.88
C ALA A 239 -0.03 25.76 -4.89
N GLU A 240 1.13 26.40 -4.91
CA GLU A 240 1.26 27.86 -4.97
C GLU A 240 0.71 28.45 -6.27
N GLU A 241 0.96 27.81 -7.41
CA GLU A 241 0.45 28.23 -8.72
C GLU A 241 -1.09 28.10 -8.80
N LEU A 242 -1.64 27.02 -8.25
CA LEU A 242 -3.08 26.80 -8.15
C LEU A 242 -3.75 27.80 -7.19
N ALA A 243 -3.14 28.07 -6.04
CA ALA A 243 -3.63 29.05 -5.07
C ALA A 243 -3.51 30.50 -5.59
N GLY A 244 -2.49 30.77 -6.39
CA GLY A 244 -2.23 32.06 -7.03
C GLY A 244 -3.04 32.30 -8.30
N PHE A 245 -3.77 31.30 -8.80
CA PHE A 245 -4.57 31.44 -10.02
C PHE A 245 -5.74 32.41 -9.79
N GLN A 246 -5.59 33.63 -10.30
CA GLN A 246 -6.65 34.63 -10.41
C GLN A 246 -7.13 34.66 -11.86
N GLY A 247 -8.08 33.78 -12.19
CA GLY A 247 -8.77 33.72 -13.48
C GLY A 247 -10.15 34.36 -13.43
#